data_AF-H6LEJ5-F1
#
_entry.id   AF-H6LEJ5-F1
#
_cell.length_a   1.000
_cell.length_b   1.000
_cell.length_c   1.000
_cell.angle_alpha   90.00
_cell.angle_beta   90.00
_cell.angle_gamma   90.00
#
_symmetry.space_group_name_H-M   'P 1'
#
loop_
_entity.id
_entity.type
_entity.pdbx_description
1 polymer ?
#
loop_
_entity_poly.entity_id
_entity_poly.type
_entity_poly.pdbx_seq_one_letter_code
_entity_poly.pdbx_strand_id
1 'polypeptide(L)' 'MAVKKLKSKMSRLETIAELLEEDNQEIEASMKLFAEGMKLIKECSADLDTIEGKITIMIDGEESEFEGSVEV' A
#
# COMPACT_ATOMS: atom_id res chain seq x y z
N MET A 1 -6.04 -10.34 -11.76
CA MET A 1 -6.87 -9.77 -10.66
C MET A 1 -6.06 -9.01 -9.61
N ALA A 2 -4.83 -9.43 -9.26
CA ALA A 2 -3.97 -8.76 -8.26
C ALA A 2 -3.78 -7.24 -8.48
N VAL A 3 -3.45 -6.82 -9.70
CA VAL A 3 -3.27 -5.38 -10.04
C VAL A 3 -4.55 -4.55 -9.81
N LYS A 4 -5.74 -5.13 -10.05
CA LYS A 4 -7.02 -4.45 -9.80
C LYS A 4 -7.25 -4.23 -8.30
N LYS A 5 -6.80 -5.18 -7.46
CA LYS A 5 -6.89 -5.08 -5.99
C LYS A 5 -5.91 -4.03 -5.46
N LEU A 6 -4.68 -3.99 -5.98
CA LEU A 6 -3.69 -2.95 -5.65
C LEU A 6 -4.22 -1.55 -5.99
N LYS A 7 -4.76 -1.36 -7.20
CA LYS A 7 -5.35 -0.08 -7.61
C LYS A 7 -6.51 0.36 -6.70
N SER A 8 -7.30 -0.59 -6.21
CA SER A 8 -8.37 -0.30 -5.24
C SER A 8 -7.83 0.14 -3.88
N LYS A 9 -6.73 -0.46 -3.40
CA LYS A 9 -6.08 -0.05 -2.15
C LYS A 9 -5.46 1.35 -2.28
N MET A 10 -4.82 1.65 -3.42
CA MET A 10 -4.29 2.98 -3.72
C MET A 10 -5.39 4.05 -3.77
N SER A 11 -6.52 3.76 -4.42
CA SER A 11 -7.66 4.68 -4.44
C SER A 11 -8.24 4.92 -3.04
N ARG A 12 -8.23 3.90 -2.17
CA ARG A 12 -8.64 4.08 -0.77
C ARG A 12 -7.65 4.95 0.01
N LEU A 13 -6.35 4.83 -0.25
CA LEU A 13 -5.33 5.69 0.35
C LEU A 13 -5.51 7.16 -0.06
N GLU A 14 -5.83 7.44 -1.32
CA GLU A 14 -6.17 8.80 -1.79
C GLU A 14 -7.37 9.35 -1.02
N THR A 15 -8.46 8.58 -0.90
CA THR A 15 -9.63 9.00 -0.10
C THR A 15 -9.29 9.23 1.37
N ILE A 16 -8.42 8.40 1.97
CA ILE A 16 -7.99 8.60 3.36
C ILE A 16 -7.19 9.90 3.49
N ALA A 17 -6.32 10.21 2.53
CA ALA A 17 -5.56 11.45 2.53
C ALA A 17 -6.47 12.67 2.42
N GLU A 18 -7.44 12.65 1.51
CA GLU A 18 -8.45 13.71 1.36
C GLU A 18 -9.24 13.93 2.66
N LEU A 19 -9.72 12.85 3.30
CA LEU A 19 -10.46 12.92 4.55
C LEU A 19 -9.61 13.45 5.72
N LEU A 20 -8.31 13.15 5.75
CA LEU A 20 -7.40 13.65 6.77
C LEU A 20 -7.03 15.13 6.59
N GLU A 21 -7.20 15.68 5.39
CA GLU A 21 -7.01 17.12 5.10
C GLU A 21 -8.24 17.95 5.48
N GLU A 22 -9.40 17.33 5.75
CA GLU A 22 -10.59 18.06 6.19
C GLU A 22 -10.47 18.58 7.63
N ASP A 23 -10.57 19.90 7.82
CA ASP A 23 -10.49 20.58 9.12
C ASP A 23 -11.61 20.24 10.12
N ASN A 24 -12.67 19.55 9.68
CA ASN A 24 -13.87 19.29 10.50
C ASN A 24 -13.97 17.85 11.03
N GLN A 25 -12.86 17.12 11.05
CA GLN A 25 -12.85 15.74 11.52
C GLN A 25 -12.53 15.63 13.01
N GLU A 26 -13.30 14.83 13.75
CA GLU A 26 -12.95 14.47 15.12
C GLU A 26 -11.60 13.73 15.14
N ILE A 27 -10.75 14.08 16.11
CA ILE A 27 -9.41 13.50 16.29
C ILE A 27 -9.47 11.97 16.31
N GLU A 28 -10.47 11.37 16.99
CA GLU A 28 -10.61 9.90 17.04
C GLU A 28 -10.88 9.30 15.65
N ALA A 29 -11.66 9.97 14.81
CA ALA A 29 -11.89 9.56 13.43
C ALA A 29 -10.61 9.67 12.60
N SER A 30 -9.85 10.76 12.76
CA SER A 30 -8.56 10.95 12.09
C SER A 30 -7.54 9.89 12.50
N MET A 31 -7.50 9.49 13.77
CA MET A 31 -6.63 8.40 14.22
C MET A 31 -7.01 7.05 13.60
N LYS A 32 -8.31 6.76 13.43
CA LYS A 32 -8.78 5.53 12.76
C LYS A 32 -8.40 5.52 11.28
N LEU A 33 -8.59 6.63 10.58
CA LEU A 33 -8.19 6.77 9.18
C LEU A 33 -6.69 6.64 8.98
N PHE A 34 -5.89 7.26 9.87
CA PHE A 34 -4.44 7.12 9.84
C PHE A 34 -4.00 5.66 10.05
N ALA A 35 -4.58 4.95 11.02
CA ALA A 35 -4.30 3.54 11.25
C ALA A 35 -4.69 2.67 10.04
N GLU A 36 -5.82 2.96 9.39
CA GLU A 36 -6.24 2.31 8.16
C GLU A 36 -5.23 2.57 7.03
N GLY A 37 -4.81 3.83 6.84
CA GLY A 37 -3.82 4.21 5.84
C GLY A 37 -2.49 3.49 6.02
N MET A 38 -1.97 3.46 7.26
CA MET A 38 -0.73 2.74 7.58
C MET A 38 -0.82 1.24 7.26
N LYS A 39 -1.98 0.62 7.49
CA LYS A 39 -2.21 -0.79 7.14
C LYS A 39 -2.23 -0.97 5.62
N LEU A 40 -2.94 -0.10 4.90
CA LEU A 40 -3.02 -0.16 3.44
C LEU A 40 -1.66 0.04 2.78
N ILE A 41 -0.81 0.94 3.29
CA ILE A 41 0.57 1.13 2.78
C ILE A 41 1.37 -0.17 2.89
N LYS A 42 1.35 -0.83 4.06
CA LYS A 42 2.02 -2.13 4.25
C LYS A 42 1.50 -3.19 3.28
N GLU A 43 0.18 -3.25 3.11
CA GLU A 43 -0.45 -4.20 2.19
C GLU A 43 -0.15 -3.90 0.72
N CYS A 44 0.02 -2.63 0.34
CA CYS A 44 0.44 -2.24 -1.01
C CYS A 44 1.89 -2.62 -1.28
N SER A 45 2.77 -2.43 -0.29
CA SER A 45 4.18 -2.84 -0.39
C SER A 45 4.29 -4.34 -0.63
N ALA A 46 3.63 -5.16 0.19
CA ALA A 46 3.66 -6.62 0.04
C ALA A 46 3.06 -7.10 -1.31
N ASP A 47 2.01 -6.43 -1.79
CA ASP A 47 1.43 -6.72 -3.11
C ASP A 47 2.43 -6.39 -4.24
N LEU A 48 3.18 -5.29 -4.12
CA LEU A 48 4.22 -4.89 -5.07
C LEU A 48 5.39 -5.88 -5.06
N ASP A 49 5.91 -6.25 -3.88
CA ASP A 49 6.99 -7.24 -3.74
C ASP A 49 6.61 -8.57 -4.41
N THR A 50 5.36 -9.00 -4.23
CA THR A 50 4.84 -10.22 -4.87
C THR A 50 4.78 -10.10 -6.39
N ILE A 51 4.39 -8.93 -6.91
CA ILE A 51 4.32 -8.70 -8.37
C ILE A 51 5.74 -8.66 -8.94
N GLU A 52 6.66 -7.99 -8.25
CA GLU A 52 8.05 -7.85 -8.65
C GLU A 52 8.77 -9.19 -8.65
N GLY A 53 8.65 -9.99 -7.57
CA GLY A 53 9.21 -11.36 -7.54
C GLY A 53 8.73 -12.21 -8.71
N LYS A 54 7.45 -12.11 -9.10
CA LYS A 54 6.93 -12.80 -10.29
C LYS A 54 7.55 -12.30 -11.58
N ILE A 55 7.81 -11.00 -11.70
CA ILE A 55 8.49 -10.41 -12.85
C ILE A 55 9.94 -10.91 -12.90
N THR A 56 10.66 -10.91 -11.78
CA THR A 56 12.03 -11.41 -11.67
C THR A 56 12.13 -12.88 -12.08
N ILE A 57 11.22 -13.74 -11.62
CA ILE A 57 11.16 -15.15 -12.06
C ILE A 57 10.93 -15.24 -13.58
N MET A 58 10.09 -14.38 -14.15
CA MET A 58 9.82 -14.38 -15.59
C MET A 58 11.01 -13.93 -16.44
N ILE A 59 11.86 -13.04 -15.90
CA ILE A 59 13.01 -12.47 -16.61
C ILE A 59 14.26 -13.34 -16.42
N ASP A 60 14.59 -13.69 -15.18
CA ASP A 60 15.86 -14.34 -14.79
C ASP A 60 15.71 -15.82 -14.42
N GLY A 61 14.48 -16.32 -14.21
CA GLY A 61 14.22 -17.72 -13.88
C GLY A 61 14.42 -18.10 -12.41
N GLU A 62 14.80 -17.16 -11.54
CA GLU A 62 14.98 -17.36 -10.10
C GLU A 62 14.05 -16.43 -9.28
N GLU A 63 13.53 -16.94 -8.16
CA GLU A 63 12.71 -16.16 -7.20
C GLU A 63 13.65 -15.46 -6.21
N SER A 64 13.57 -14.13 -6.13
CA SER A 64 14.36 -13.31 -5.21
C SER A 64 13.42 -12.45 -4.38
N GLU A 65 13.59 -12.47 -3.06
CA GLU A 65 12.88 -11.56 -2.15
C GLU A 65 13.51 -10.16 -2.26
N PHE A 66 12.68 -9.16 -2.57
CA PHE A 66 13.11 -7.78 -2.67
C PHE A 66 13.34 -7.18 -1.28
N GLU A 67 14.60 -6.90 -0.92
CA GLU A 67 14.95 -6.08 0.26
C GLU A 67 14.75 -4.59 -0.07
N GLY A 68 13.49 -4.19 -0.19
CA GLY A 68 13.11 -2.78 -0.23
C GLY A 68 13.24 -2.18 1.16
N SER A 69 14.42 -1.68 1.51
CA SER A 69 14.62 -0.88 2.72
C SER A 69 13.73 0.36 2.68
N VAL A 70 12.57 0.31 3.34
CA VAL A 70 11.89 1.53 3.78
C VAL A 70 12.67 2.06 4.98
N GLU A 71 13.72 2.83 4.70
CA GLU A 71 14.30 3.71 5.71
C GLU A 71 13.25 4.78 6.04
N VAL A 72 12.68 4.68 7.25
CA VAL A 72 11.77 5.66 7.85
C VAL A 72 12.53 6.83 8.46
#